data_AF-A0AAV5CSH5-F1
#
_entry.id   AF-A0AAV5CSH5-F1
#
_cell.length_a   1.000
_cell.length_b   1.000
_cell.length_c   1.000
_cell.angle_alpha   90.00
_cell.angle_beta   90.00
_cell.angle_gamma   90.00
#
_symmetry.space_group_name_H-M   'P 1'
#
loop_
_entity.id
_entity.type
_entity.pdbx_description
1 polymer ?
#
loop_
_entity_poly.entity_id
_entity_poly.type
_entity_poly.pdbx_seq_one_letter_code
_entity_poly.pdbx_strand_id
1 'polypeptide(L)'
;MGCCQTSVPDNLNIFGVAFSTDMFSNGEQNYFSPCSYGFVVDGDWFSFDPRYARLSYFKEDYGDGVPLVLDWVVDNETCIKAKNLPSYACQAANSNCIDALDDSGYLCSCSQGYDGNPYLKGGCRDINECDNPSLYTCNGKCKNTDAATRVLAH
;
A
#
# COMPACT_ATOMS: atom_id res chain seq x y z
N MET A 1 21.84 -17.08 11.21
CA MET A 1 22.01 -15.66 11.56
C MET A 1 21.58 -14.82 10.37
N GLY A 2 20.38 -14.23 10.30
CA GLY A 2 19.25 -14.29 11.23
C GLY A 2 18.11 -13.44 10.68
N CYS A 3 17.64 -13.74 9.47
CA CYS A 3 16.37 -13.19 8.99
C CYS A 3 15.25 -13.79 9.86
N CYS A 4 14.38 -12.93 10.37
CA CYS A 4 13.14 -13.33 11.02
C CYS A 4 12.02 -12.65 10.23
N GLN A 5 11.05 -13.44 9.80
CA GLN A 5 9.84 -12.95 9.16
C GLN A 5 8.64 -13.50 9.91
N THR A 6 7.59 -12.72 9.99
CA THR A 6 6.31 -13.13 10.57
C THR A 6 5.20 -12.50 9.75
N SER A 7 4.06 -13.17 9.70
CA SER A 7 2.84 -12.57 9.18
C SER A 7 2.39 -11.43 10.10
N VAL A 8 1.83 -10.37 9.51
CA VAL A 8 1.15 -9.31 10.27
C VAL A 8 -0.16 -9.89 10.79
N PRO A 9 -0.42 -9.85 12.11
CA PRO A 9 -1.69 -10.32 12.66
C PRO A 9 -2.82 -9.35 12.31
N ASP A 10 -4.04 -9.86 12.25
CA ASP A 10 -5.24 -9.04 12.03
C ASP A 10 -5.43 -8.01 13.16
N ASN A 11 -6.10 -6.90 12.84
CA ASN A 11 -6.48 -5.83 13.78
C ASN A 11 -5.30 -5.12 14.48
N LEU A 12 -4.20 -4.95 13.76
CA LEU A 12 -3.03 -4.21 14.26
C LEU A 12 -3.23 -2.69 14.13
N ASN A 13 -3.25 -1.97 15.25
CA ASN A 13 -3.37 -0.50 15.25
C ASN A 13 -2.02 0.24 15.21
N ILE A 14 -0.95 -0.40 15.69
CA ILE A 14 0.38 0.20 15.80
C ILE A 14 1.43 -0.84 15.42
N PHE A 15 2.32 -0.47 14.51
CA PHE A 15 3.53 -1.21 14.19
C PHE A 15 4.76 -0.40 14.60
N GLY A 16 5.74 -1.05 15.22
CA GLY A 16 7.00 -0.43 15.60
C GLY A 16 8.12 -1.46 15.60
N VAL A 17 9.29 -1.05 15.13
CA VAL A 17 10.52 -1.86 15.13
C VAL A 17 11.49 -1.22 16.10
N ALA A 18 12.04 -2.02 17.02
CA ALA A 18 13.06 -1.59 17.96
C ALA A 18 14.22 -2.58 17.95
N PHE A 19 15.44 -2.05 18.06
CA PHE A 19 16.67 -2.82 18.18
C PHE A 19 17.34 -2.49 19.50
N SER A 20 17.80 -3.51 20.23
CA SER A 20 18.62 -3.28 21.43
C SER A 20 19.99 -2.74 21.02
N THR A 21 20.41 -1.66 21.66
CA THR A 21 21.72 -1.02 21.51
C THR A 21 22.85 -1.81 22.19
N ASP A 22 22.50 -2.75 23.06
CA ASP A 22 23.41 -3.34 24.04
C ASP A 22 24.30 -4.42 23.39
N MET A 23 23.93 -4.87 22.18
CA MET A 23 24.64 -5.90 21.40
C MET A 23 25.91 -5.41 20.68
N PHE A 24 26.15 -4.10 20.61
CA PHE A 24 27.33 -3.54 19.92
C PHE A 24 28.51 -3.23 20.87
N SER A 25 28.40 -3.59 22.14
CA SER A 25 29.35 -3.22 23.20
C SER A 25 30.57 -4.14 23.35
N ASN A 26 30.58 -5.30 22.66
CA ASN A 26 31.70 -6.23 22.70
C ASN A 26 32.56 -6.06 21.45
N GLY A 27 33.63 -5.28 21.58
CA GLY A 27 34.52 -4.81 20.51
C GLY A 27 35.32 -5.84 19.71
N GLU A 28 34.78 -7.05 19.46
CA GLU A 28 35.46 -8.09 18.67
C GLU A 28 34.65 -8.73 17.53
N GLN A 29 33.49 -8.21 17.12
CA GLN A 29 32.77 -8.74 15.94
C GLN A 29 32.25 -7.64 15.00
N ASN A 30 33.17 -6.88 14.41
CA ASN A 30 32.86 -5.74 13.55
C ASN A 30 32.83 -6.06 12.04
N TYR A 31 32.37 -7.26 11.65
CA TYR A 31 32.44 -7.72 10.24
C TYR A 31 31.11 -8.21 9.63
N PHE A 32 30.02 -8.29 10.38
CA PHE A 32 28.77 -8.86 9.85
C PHE A 32 27.87 -7.78 9.21
N SER A 33 27.37 -6.78 9.93
CA SER A 33 26.78 -5.55 9.36
C SER A 33 26.69 -4.47 10.46
N PRO A 34 26.95 -3.19 10.16
CA PRO A 34 26.78 -2.10 11.12
C PRO A 34 25.31 -1.66 11.31
N CYS A 35 24.35 -2.28 10.62
CA CYS A 35 22.96 -1.85 10.59
C CYS A 35 21.99 -2.99 10.86
N SER A 36 20.86 -2.64 11.49
CA SER A 36 19.70 -3.51 11.66
C SER A 36 18.51 -2.92 10.91
N TYR A 37 17.75 -3.76 10.22
CA TYR A 37 16.63 -3.35 9.39
C TYR A 37 15.36 -4.10 9.81
N GLY A 38 14.23 -3.40 9.81
CA GLY A 38 12.92 -4.00 10.02
C GLY A 38 11.87 -3.12 9.37
N PHE A 39 10.93 -3.77 8.69
CA PHE A 39 9.96 -3.15 7.81
C PHE A 39 8.76 -4.08 7.63
N VAL A 40 7.64 -3.53 7.15
CA VAL A 40 6.47 -4.27 6.69
C VAL A 40 6.43 -4.15 5.18
N VAL A 41 6.19 -5.27 4.51
CA VAL A 41 6.18 -5.36 3.04
C VAL A 41 5.26 -6.50 2.63
N ASP A 42 4.80 -6.45 1.39
CA ASP A 42 4.14 -7.58 0.75
C ASP A 42 5.08 -8.79 0.67
N GLY A 43 4.57 -9.96 1.07
CA GLY A 43 5.36 -11.18 1.18
C GLY A 43 5.81 -11.77 -0.16
N ASP A 44 5.05 -11.53 -1.23
CA ASP A 44 5.38 -11.97 -2.58
C ASP A 44 6.36 -10.99 -3.26
N TRP A 45 6.34 -9.72 -2.86
CA TRP A 45 7.25 -8.70 -3.37
C TRP A 45 8.69 -8.84 -2.83
N PHE A 46 8.86 -9.24 -1.56
CA PHE A 46 10.18 -9.27 -0.93
C PHE A 46 10.79 -10.68 -0.88
N SER A 47 11.97 -10.84 -1.47
CA SER A 47 12.82 -12.02 -1.32
C SER A 47 14.10 -11.67 -0.59
N PHE A 48 14.41 -12.37 0.50
CA PHE A 48 15.62 -12.13 1.26
C PHE A 48 16.87 -12.49 0.46
N ASP A 49 17.72 -11.49 0.22
CA ASP A 49 19.09 -11.70 -0.26
C ASP A 49 20.06 -11.77 0.93
N PRO A 50 20.90 -12.83 1.04
CA PRO A 50 21.92 -12.93 2.08
C PRO A 50 22.88 -11.72 2.16
N ARG A 51 23.05 -10.96 1.08
CA ARG A 51 23.80 -9.70 1.05
C ARG A 51 23.17 -8.65 1.97
N TYR A 52 21.86 -8.67 2.20
CA TYR A 52 21.19 -7.74 3.12
C TYR A 52 21.56 -7.94 4.58
N ALA A 53 22.01 -9.15 4.96
CA ALA A 53 22.58 -9.39 6.28
C ALA A 53 24.03 -8.90 6.40
N ARG A 54 24.63 -8.39 5.32
CA ARG A 54 26.02 -7.92 5.27
C ARG A 54 26.12 -6.45 4.87
N LEU A 55 26.99 -5.70 5.55
CA LEU A 55 27.33 -4.32 5.17
C LEU A 55 26.07 -3.43 5.04
N SER A 56 26.05 -2.50 4.07
CA SER A 56 25.01 -1.50 3.80
C SER A 56 24.12 -1.82 2.59
N TYR A 57 24.20 -3.02 2.01
CA TYR A 57 23.53 -3.34 0.74
C TYR A 57 22.02 -3.13 0.77
N PHE A 58 21.35 -3.45 1.89
CA PHE A 58 19.92 -3.17 2.01
C PHE A 58 19.62 -1.66 1.93
N LYS A 59 20.46 -0.82 2.54
CA LYS A 59 20.32 0.64 2.47
C LYS A 59 20.65 1.19 1.08
N GLU A 60 21.54 0.54 0.33
CA GLU A 60 21.85 0.92 -1.06
C GLU A 60 20.67 0.62 -1.99
N ASP A 61 20.03 -0.54 -1.82
CA ASP A 61 18.89 -0.97 -2.66
C ASP A 61 17.57 -0.30 -2.24
N TYR A 62 17.34 -0.12 -0.93
CA TYR A 62 16.06 0.32 -0.35
C TYR A 62 16.21 1.51 0.59
N GLY A 63 17.19 2.39 0.35
CA GLY A 63 17.47 3.56 1.19
C GLY A 63 16.30 4.55 1.28
N ASP A 64 15.47 4.59 0.24
CA ASP A 64 14.25 5.42 0.17
C ASP A 64 13.00 4.71 0.73
N GLY A 65 13.15 3.48 1.23
CA GLY A 65 12.10 2.65 1.79
C GLY A 65 11.71 1.46 0.91
N VAL A 66 10.82 0.63 1.46
CA VAL A 66 10.19 -0.50 0.76
C VAL A 66 8.72 -0.16 0.48
N PRO A 67 8.12 -0.68 -0.59
CA PRO A 67 6.70 -0.46 -0.86
C PRO A 67 5.85 -1.08 0.25
N LEU A 68 4.96 -0.27 0.80
CA LEU A 68 4.03 -0.68 1.85
C LEU A 68 2.65 -0.84 1.25
N VAL A 69 2.12 -2.06 1.35
CA VAL A 69 0.72 -2.38 1.06
C VAL A 69 0.10 -2.79 2.38
N LEU A 70 -1.03 -2.16 2.73
CA LEU A 70 -1.74 -2.44 3.96
C LEU A 70 -3.24 -2.54 3.64
N ASP A 71 -3.86 -3.55 4.21
CA ASP A 71 -5.31 -3.63 4.32
C ASP A 71 -5.70 -3.02 5.66
N TRP A 72 -6.48 -1.94 5.62
CA TRP A 72 -6.91 -1.23 6.83
C TRP A 72 -8.37 -0.82 6.76
N VAL A 73 -8.93 -0.55 7.94
CA VAL A 73 -10.21 0.14 8.11
C VAL A 73 -9.94 1.48 8.76
N VAL A 74 -10.63 2.52 8.31
CA VAL A 74 -10.50 3.87 8.84
C VAL A 74 -11.53 4.09 9.94
N ASP A 75 -11.04 4.53 11.10
CA ASP A 75 -11.83 4.89 12.28
C ASP A 75 -12.84 3.79 12.69
N ASN A 76 -13.75 4.11 13.60
CA ASN A 76 -14.86 3.24 14.00
C ASN A 76 -16.20 3.93 13.73
N GLU A 77 -16.30 4.59 12.58
CA GLU A 77 -17.49 5.32 12.14
C GLU A 77 -17.98 4.80 10.80
N THR A 78 -19.30 4.85 10.59
CA THR A 78 -19.88 4.54 9.29
C THR A 78 -19.64 5.68 8.30
N CYS A 79 -19.67 5.38 7.01
CA CYS A 79 -19.54 6.32 5.91
C CYS A 79 -20.44 7.54 6.03
N ILE A 80 -21.70 7.34 6.47
CA ILE A 80 -22.67 8.42 6.64
C ILE A 80 -22.18 9.43 7.69
N LYS A 81 -21.60 8.96 8.79
CA LYS A 81 -21.06 9.82 9.84
C LYS A 81 -19.71 10.40 9.44
N ALA A 82 -18.81 9.56 8.93
CA ALA A 82 -17.45 9.91 8.58
C ALA A 82 -17.38 11.07 7.56
N LYS A 83 -18.26 11.10 6.55
CA LYS A 83 -18.32 12.18 5.55
C LYS A 83 -18.55 13.58 6.13
N ASN A 84 -19.09 13.66 7.34
CA ASN A 84 -19.34 14.93 8.04
C ASN A 84 -18.22 15.31 9.02
N LEU A 85 -17.18 14.47 9.16
CA LEU A 85 -16.05 14.71 10.04
C LEU A 85 -14.87 15.35 9.29
N PRO A 86 -14.10 16.23 9.95
CA PRO A 86 -12.87 16.77 9.36
C PRO A 86 -11.79 15.71 9.15
N SER A 87 -11.88 14.57 9.84
CA SER A 87 -10.98 13.42 9.70
C SER A 87 -11.35 12.48 8.56
N TYR A 88 -12.34 12.81 7.72
CA TYR A 88 -12.76 11.97 6.61
C TYR A 88 -11.59 11.63 5.68
N ALA A 89 -11.31 10.33 5.54
CA ALA A 89 -10.08 9.86 4.89
C ALA A 89 -10.18 9.72 3.37
N CYS A 90 -11.37 9.65 2.78
CA CYS A 90 -11.52 9.52 1.32
C CYS A 90 -11.35 10.90 0.67
N GLN A 91 -10.11 11.28 0.39
CA GLN A 91 -9.75 12.62 -0.08
C GLN A 91 -9.78 12.78 -1.59
N ALA A 92 -9.76 11.67 -2.35
CA ALA A 92 -9.79 11.74 -3.80
C ALA A 92 -11.17 12.17 -4.32
N ALA A 93 -11.18 13.01 -5.36
CA ALA A 93 -12.35 13.11 -6.23
C ALA A 93 -12.58 11.76 -6.90
N ASN A 94 -13.85 11.43 -7.22
CA ASN A 94 -14.23 10.14 -7.78
C ASN A 94 -13.81 8.96 -6.90
N SER A 95 -14.02 9.10 -5.59
CA SER A 95 -13.90 8.01 -4.62
C SER A 95 -15.22 7.72 -3.94
N ASN A 96 -15.39 6.46 -3.56
CA ASN A 96 -16.50 5.95 -2.77
C ASN A 96 -16.03 5.61 -1.36
N CYS A 97 -16.93 5.80 -0.41
CA CYS A 97 -16.79 5.27 0.94
C CYS A 97 -17.59 3.97 1.04
N ILE A 98 -16.98 2.94 1.59
CA ILE A 98 -17.58 1.62 1.79
C ILE A 98 -17.53 1.29 3.28
N ASP A 99 -18.67 1.02 3.89
CA ASP A 99 -18.73 0.56 5.28
C ASP A 99 -18.06 -0.81 5.41
N ALA A 100 -17.26 -1.01 6.47
CA ALA A 100 -16.69 -2.31 6.78
C ALA A 100 -17.81 -3.32 7.14
N LEU A 101 -17.57 -4.61 6.90
CA LEU A 101 -18.60 -5.67 7.03
C LEU A 101 -19.28 -5.74 8.41
N ASP A 102 -18.60 -5.28 9.47
CA ASP A 102 -19.08 -5.30 10.86
C ASP A 102 -19.39 -3.89 11.42
N ASP A 103 -19.62 -2.89 10.55
CA ASP A 103 -19.78 -1.47 10.90
C ASP A 103 -18.61 -0.88 11.72
N SER A 104 -17.47 -1.56 11.75
CA SER A 104 -16.30 -1.24 12.57
C SER A 104 -15.40 -0.18 11.95
N GLY A 105 -15.98 0.73 11.16
CA GLY A 105 -15.27 1.74 10.37
C GLY A 105 -15.60 1.66 8.87
N TYR A 106 -14.78 2.30 8.06
CA TYR A 106 -14.99 2.39 6.61
C TYR A 106 -13.68 2.29 5.81
N LEU A 107 -13.81 2.00 4.53
CA LEU A 107 -12.74 2.01 3.54
C LEU A 107 -13.06 3.00 2.44
N CYS A 108 -12.01 3.46 1.75
CA CYS A 108 -12.13 4.26 0.55
C CYS A 108 -11.76 3.41 -0.66
N SER A 109 -12.53 3.55 -1.74
CA SER A 109 -12.25 2.94 -3.05
C SER A 109 -12.40 3.98 -4.14
N CYS A 110 -11.72 3.83 -5.27
CA CYS A 110 -12.02 4.66 -6.42
C CYS A 110 -13.39 4.29 -7.00
N SER A 111 -14.10 5.29 -7.53
CA SER A 111 -15.34 5.09 -8.24
C SER A 111 -15.13 4.24 -9.48
N GLN A 112 -16.20 3.61 -9.95
CA GLN A 112 -16.16 2.81 -11.17
C GLN A 112 -15.61 3.64 -12.35
N GLY A 113 -14.62 3.09 -13.07
CA GLY A 113 -13.90 3.81 -14.14
C GLY A 113 -12.66 4.58 -13.68
N TYR A 114 -12.34 4.56 -12.38
CA TYR A 114 -11.15 5.19 -11.82
C TYR A 114 -10.29 4.18 -11.05
N ASP A 115 -8.98 4.38 -11.06
CA ASP A 115 -8.01 3.59 -10.31
C ASP A 115 -6.96 4.47 -9.62
N GLY A 116 -6.29 3.93 -8.61
CA GLY A 116 -5.26 4.60 -7.82
C GLY A 116 -5.58 4.65 -6.33
N ASN A 117 -5.09 5.68 -5.64
CA ASN A 117 -5.19 5.76 -4.18
C ASN A 117 -6.31 6.74 -3.75
N PRO A 118 -7.47 6.25 -3.27
CA PRO A 118 -8.60 7.10 -2.91
C PRO A 118 -8.39 7.95 -1.64
N TYR A 119 -7.35 7.66 -0.86
CA TYR A 119 -6.99 8.39 0.36
C TYR A 119 -6.17 9.66 0.08
N LEU A 120 -5.69 9.83 -1.16
CA LEU A 120 -4.90 10.98 -1.58
C LEU A 120 -5.73 11.92 -2.46
N LYS A 121 -5.57 13.23 -2.29
CA LYS A 121 -6.18 14.22 -3.18
C LYS A 121 -5.72 14.00 -4.63
N GLY A 122 -6.66 13.82 -5.55
CA GLY A 122 -6.38 13.49 -6.94
C GLY A 122 -5.75 12.10 -7.15
N GLY A 123 -5.87 11.22 -6.16
CA GLY A 123 -5.28 9.88 -6.21
C GLY A 123 -6.09 8.88 -7.03
N CYS A 124 -7.39 9.10 -7.23
CA CYS A 124 -8.19 8.36 -8.23
C CYS A 124 -8.09 9.03 -9.59
N ARG A 125 -7.62 8.27 -10.58
CA ARG A 125 -7.40 8.71 -11.96
C ARG A 125 -8.23 7.87 -12.91
N ASP A 126 -8.71 8.49 -13.97
CA ASP A 126 -9.49 7.83 -15.01
C ASP A 126 -8.71 6.65 -15.58
N ILE A 127 -9.38 5.50 -15.71
CA ILE A 127 -8.82 4.32 -16.33
C ILE A 127 -8.90 4.52 -17.83
N ASN A 128 -7.78 4.35 -18.53
CA ASN A 128 -7.80 4.29 -19.98
C ASN A 128 -8.10 2.86 -20.45
N GLU A 129 -9.38 2.54 -20.69
CA GLU A 129 -9.78 1.20 -21.10
C GLU A 129 -9.13 0.77 -22.43
N CYS A 130 -8.74 1.73 -23.28
CA CYS A 130 -8.08 1.45 -24.55
C CYS A 130 -6.69 0.85 -24.40
N ASP A 131 -6.04 1.04 -23.26
CA ASP A 131 -4.71 0.46 -22.99
C ASP A 131 -4.83 -1.02 -22.58
N ASN A 132 -6.03 -1.52 -22.28
CA ASN A 132 -6.27 -2.90 -21.88
C ASN A 132 -7.42 -3.58 -22.66
N PRO A 133 -7.24 -3.81 -23.97
CA PRO A 133 -8.27 -4.36 -24.85
C PRO A 133 -8.70 -5.79 -24.51
N SER A 134 -7.90 -6.54 -23.74
CA SER A 134 -8.26 -7.88 -23.26
C SER A 134 -9.29 -7.86 -22.14
N LEU A 135 -9.30 -6.82 -21.30
CA LEU A 135 -10.31 -6.61 -20.27
C LEU A 135 -11.51 -5.82 -20.79
N TYR A 136 -11.26 -4.85 -21.67
CA TYR A 136 -12.28 -3.96 -22.21
C TYR A 136 -12.47 -4.20 -23.71
N THR A 137 -13.26 -5.20 -24.06
CA THR A 137 -13.49 -5.57 -25.46
C THR A 137 -14.24 -4.44 -26.19
N CYS A 138 -13.59 -3.85 -27.18
CA CYS A 138 -14.20 -2.90 -28.11
C CYS A 138 -14.16 -3.45 -29.54
N ASN A 139 -15.31 -3.43 -30.22
CA ASN A 139 -15.41 -3.74 -31.64
C ASN A 139 -15.37 -2.44 -32.45
N GLY A 140 -14.17 -1.90 -32.72
CA GLY A 140 -13.97 -0.66 -33.48
C GLY A 140 -12.77 0.15 -33.00
N LYS A 141 -12.68 1.42 -33.42
CA LYS A 141 -11.62 2.32 -32.93
C LYS A 141 -11.95 2.74 -31.50
N CYS A 142 -11.09 2.34 -30.56
CA CYS A 142 -11.26 2.68 -29.15
C CYS A 142 -11.08 4.19 -28.91
N LYS A 143 -11.94 4.76 -28.08
CA LYS A 143 -11.82 6.12 -27.56
C LYS A 143 -12.07 6.10 -26.05
N ASN A 144 -11.06 6.50 -25.29
CA ASN A 144 -11.20 6.68 -23.85
C ASN A 144 -12.14 7.85 -23.54
N THR A 145 -12.97 7.71 -22.52
CA THR A 145 -13.88 8.75 -22.03
C THR A 145 -13.91 8.73 -20.52
N ASP A 146 -13.88 9.91 -19.89
CA ASP A 146 -13.86 10.07 -18.44
C ASP A 146 -14.99 9.26 -17.77
N ALA A 147 -14.64 8.44 -16.78
CA ALA A 147 -15.51 7.57 -16.00
C ALA A 147 -16.19 6.40 -16.76
N ALA A 148 -15.76 6.06 -17.98
CA ALA A 148 -16.54 5.17 -18.83
C ALA A 148 -16.09 3.71 -18.82
N THR A 149 -16.84 2.86 -18.13
CA THR A 149 -16.74 1.38 -18.29
C THR A 149 -17.15 0.82 -19.65
N ARG A 150 -17.44 1.68 -20.64
CA ARG A 150 -17.80 1.29 -22.00
C ARG A 150 -17.10 2.17 -23.02
N VAL A 151 -16.27 1.51 -23.82
CA VAL A 151 -15.63 2.10 -25.00
C VAL A 151 -16.68 2.41 -26.07
N LEU A 152 -16.66 3.63 -26.60
CA LEU A 152 -17.41 3.96 -27.82
C LEU A 152 -16.64 3.47 -29.05
N ALA A 153 -17.26 2.60 -29.85
CA ALA A 153 -16.80 2.35 -31.21
C ALA A 153 -17.36 3.44 -32.15
N HIS A 154 -16.52 3.99 -33.02
CA HIS A 154 -16.95 4.74 -34.21
C HIS A 154 -16.78 3.88 -35.45
#